data_AF-A0A966G5V1-F1
#
_entry.id   AF-A0A966G5V1-F1
#
_cell.length_a   1.000
_cell.length_b   1.000
_cell.length_c   1.000
_cell.angle_alpha   90.00
_cell.angle_beta   90.00
_cell.angle_gamma   90.00
#
_symmetry.space_group_name_H-M   'P 1'
#
loop_
_entity.id
_entity.type
_entity.pdbx_description
1 polymer ?
#
loop_
_entity_poly.entity_id
_entity_poly.type
_entity_poly.pdbx_seq_one_letter_code
_entity_poly.pdbx_strand_id
1 'polypeptide(L)'
;MELFIPSFLAGVLTVLAPCVLSLLPIIIGGSVGEKNPLRPLIIVGSLGISVIIFTLLLKATTALIGIPQEFWKFISGGLITIFGLVMMFPDQWTQISCKLKLYKSEAGLAQSGKISGNKGAILLGASLGPVFTTCSPTYLLILAIVLPKSLGLTVLNLTIYAVGMSIPLLAIGYGGRKIASKFKGASNPKGWLKRVLAIILILTGIAIVTGFDKKIESALIERGYRGAFELEQSIANQTVKPKTESMTVKETALQKYNLETNTAKPAEDFDIKKIVSGGTGTDGIPTINSPIFSPLSEVQTNNPNLKDDQLGIVVSHGEETRFYPYNILVWHEIVNDVIADIPIAVTFCPLCGSAIVYERNLSGDTIQFGVSGLLYESNLLMYDTKTESLWSQIEGRSVVGDLADTELVRFPMQVMSFEEAKQKYPDMEVLSEQTGYT
;
A
#
# COMPACT_ATOMS: atom_id res chain seq x y z
N MET A 1 -15.57 11.56 16.95
CA MET A 1 -15.34 12.92 16.42
C MET A 1 -13.95 13.13 15.84
N GLU A 2 -12.89 12.49 16.35
CA GLU A 2 -11.52 12.70 15.82
C GLU A 2 -11.24 12.11 14.43
N LEU A 3 -12.05 11.17 13.93
CA LEU A 3 -11.91 10.63 12.57
C LEU A 3 -12.54 11.50 11.47
N PHE A 4 -13.31 12.53 11.82
CA PHE A 4 -14.07 13.30 10.82
C PHE A 4 -13.21 14.27 10.03
N ILE A 5 -12.33 14.99 10.72
CA ILE A 5 -11.38 15.92 10.09
C ILE A 5 -10.44 15.19 9.12
N PRO A 6 -9.77 14.08 9.48
CA PRO A 6 -8.91 13.36 8.53
C PRO A 6 -9.69 12.75 7.36
N SER A 7 -10.88 12.19 7.60
CA SER A 7 -11.72 11.66 6.51
C SER A 7 -12.13 12.76 5.52
N PHE A 8 -12.42 13.96 6.04
CA PHE A 8 -12.74 15.12 5.22
C PHE A 8 -11.53 15.60 4.41
N LEU A 9 -10.37 15.76 5.05
CA LEU A 9 -9.13 16.17 4.38
C LEU A 9 -8.71 15.15 3.31
N ALA A 10 -8.77 13.86 3.61
CA ALA A 10 -8.49 12.80 2.63
C ALA A 10 -9.40 12.91 1.40
N GLY A 11 -10.70 13.21 1.60
CA GLY A 11 -11.62 13.47 0.49
C GLY A 11 -11.21 14.67 -0.37
N VAL A 12 -10.73 15.75 0.24
CA VAL A 12 -10.23 16.94 -0.47
C VAL A 12 -8.96 16.64 -1.26
N LEU A 13 -7.99 15.95 -0.64
CA LEU A 13 -6.73 15.54 -1.26
C LEU A 13 -6.94 14.58 -2.43
N THR A 14 -7.96 13.73 -2.37
CA THR A 14 -8.27 12.77 -3.45
C THR A 14 -8.57 13.46 -4.79
N VAL A 15 -8.99 14.73 -4.80
CA VAL A 15 -9.19 15.47 -6.05
C VAL A 15 -7.89 15.75 -6.81
N LEU A 16 -6.75 15.75 -6.11
CA LEU A 16 -5.42 15.89 -6.71
C LEU A 16 -4.94 14.59 -7.38
N ALA A 17 -5.63 13.46 -7.14
CA ALA A 17 -5.25 12.19 -7.74
C ALA A 17 -5.37 12.25 -9.27
N PRO A 18 -4.41 11.66 -10.00
CA PRO A 18 -4.35 11.73 -11.47
C PRO A 18 -5.63 11.21 -12.13
N CYS A 19 -6.28 10.20 -11.53
CA CYS A 19 -7.53 9.63 -12.01
C CYS A 19 -8.70 10.62 -11.96
N VAL A 20 -8.78 11.47 -10.93
CA VAL A 20 -9.84 12.49 -10.80
C VAL A 20 -9.62 13.63 -11.78
N LEU A 21 -8.34 14.00 -11.98
CA LEU A 21 -7.96 14.99 -12.96
C LEU A 21 -8.36 14.58 -14.39
N SER A 22 -8.32 13.28 -14.70
CA SER A 22 -8.77 12.73 -15.98
C SER A 22 -10.30 12.68 -16.15
N LEU A 23 -11.05 12.63 -15.06
CA LEU A 23 -12.51 12.69 -15.07
C LEU A 23 -13.05 14.13 -15.14
N LEU A 24 -12.22 15.10 -14.74
CA LEU A 24 -12.55 16.52 -14.75
C LEU A 24 -13.11 17.03 -16.09
N PRO A 25 -12.52 16.67 -17.26
CA PRO A 25 -13.05 17.08 -18.56
C PRO A 25 -14.43 16.50 -18.87
N ILE A 26 -14.76 15.32 -18.34
CA ILE A 26 -16.08 14.69 -18.51
C ILE A 26 -17.11 15.40 -17.64
N ILE A 27 -16.76 15.76 -16.40
CA ILE A 27 -17.64 16.51 -15.49
C ILE A 27 -17.89 17.93 -16.04
N ILE A 28 -16.85 18.59 -16.53
CA ILE A 28 -16.96 19.92 -17.15
C ILE A 28 -17.73 19.81 -18.47
N GLY A 29 -17.40 18.85 -19.35
CA GLY A 29 -18.07 18.64 -20.63
C GLY A 29 -19.55 18.28 -20.49
N GLY A 30 -19.90 17.46 -19.49
CA GLY A 30 -21.30 17.15 -19.15
C GLY A 30 -22.06 18.33 -18.55
N SER A 31 -21.36 19.31 -17.99
CA SER A 31 -21.95 20.53 -17.40
C SER A 31 -22.01 21.71 -18.38
N VAL A 32 -21.12 21.72 -19.38
CA VAL A 32 -21.00 22.75 -20.42
C VAL A 32 -21.90 22.37 -21.60
N GLY A 33 -23.11 22.93 -21.63
CA GLY A 33 -24.07 22.69 -22.72
C GLY A 33 -25.53 22.86 -22.32
N GLU A 34 -25.84 22.84 -21.01
CA GLU A 34 -27.22 22.99 -20.51
C GLU A 34 -27.44 24.24 -19.66
N LYS A 35 -28.65 24.80 -19.70
CA LYS A 35 -29.02 26.04 -18.99
C LYS A 35 -29.04 25.89 -17.46
N ASN A 36 -29.19 24.68 -16.92
CA ASN A 36 -29.36 24.49 -15.48
C ASN A 36 -28.04 24.72 -14.70
N PRO A 37 -28.01 25.64 -13.72
CA PRO A 37 -26.82 25.89 -12.88
C PRO A 37 -26.52 24.73 -11.93
N LEU A 38 -27.54 23.97 -11.52
CA LEU A 38 -27.46 22.88 -10.54
C LEU A 38 -26.90 21.55 -11.08
N ARG A 39 -26.58 21.45 -12.38
CA ARG A 39 -26.14 20.18 -12.98
C ARG A 39 -24.85 19.62 -12.37
N PRO A 40 -23.79 20.41 -12.11
CA PRO A 40 -22.60 19.91 -11.40
C PRO A 40 -22.92 19.34 -10.03
N LEU A 41 -23.88 19.94 -9.30
CA LEU A 41 -24.36 19.45 -8.00
C LEU A 41 -24.98 18.06 -8.11
N ILE A 42 -25.77 17.83 -9.15
CA ILE A 42 -26.42 16.53 -9.38
C ILE A 42 -25.41 15.45 -9.74
N ILE A 43 -24.41 15.78 -10.59
CA ILE A 43 -23.35 14.84 -10.98
C ILE A 43 -22.48 14.47 -9.77
N VAL A 44 -22.04 15.47 -8.99
CA VAL A 44 -21.18 15.24 -7.82
C VAL A 44 -21.95 14.53 -6.71
N GLY A 45 -23.23 14.88 -6.51
CA GLY A 45 -24.10 14.20 -5.55
C GLY A 45 -24.33 12.72 -5.90
N SER A 46 -24.62 12.40 -7.17
CA SER A 46 -24.79 10.99 -7.58
C SER A 46 -23.48 10.21 -7.57
N LEU A 47 -22.35 10.86 -7.86
CA LEU A 47 -21.02 10.28 -7.70
C LEU A 47 -20.72 9.91 -6.24
N GLY A 48 -20.95 10.83 -5.29
CA GLY A 48 -20.73 10.58 -3.87
C GLY A 48 -21.55 9.40 -3.34
N ILE A 49 -22.83 9.33 -3.72
CA ILE A 49 -23.72 8.21 -3.37
C ILE A 49 -23.22 6.90 -3.98
N SER A 50 -22.80 6.91 -5.26
CA SER A 50 -22.28 5.73 -5.95
C SER A 50 -21.01 5.20 -5.28
N VAL A 51 -20.10 6.09 -4.87
CA VAL A 51 -18.88 5.71 -4.13
C VAL A 51 -19.23 5.05 -2.80
N ILE A 52 -20.17 5.59 -2.02
CA ILE A 52 -20.58 4.99 -0.75
C ILE A 52 -21.16 3.58 -0.97
N ILE A 53 -22.10 3.43 -1.92
CA ILE A 53 -22.75 2.15 -2.21
C ILE A 53 -21.73 1.12 -2.68
N PHE A 54 -20.90 1.46 -3.67
CA PHE A 54 -19.92 0.54 -4.24
C PHE A 54 -18.86 0.14 -3.21
N THR A 55 -18.50 1.03 -2.29
CA THR A 55 -17.57 0.73 -1.21
C THR A 55 -18.14 -0.24 -0.20
N LEU A 56 -19.42 -0.08 0.16
CA LEU A 56 -20.10 -1.03 1.04
C LEU A 56 -20.21 -2.40 0.36
N LEU A 57 -20.47 -2.43 -0.95
CA LEU A 57 -20.46 -3.66 -1.75
C LEU A 57 -19.08 -4.31 -1.78
N LEU A 58 -18.03 -3.53 -2.07
CA LEU A 58 -16.64 -4.02 -2.05
C LEU A 58 -16.29 -4.60 -0.68
N LYS A 59 -16.63 -3.92 0.42
CA LYS A 59 -16.41 -4.43 1.78
C LYS A 59 -17.06 -5.78 2.01
N ALA A 60 -18.30 -5.95 1.55
CA ALA A 60 -19.01 -7.22 1.65
C ALA A 60 -18.34 -8.31 0.80
N THR A 61 -17.85 -7.98 -0.40
CA THR A 61 -17.17 -8.92 -1.29
C THR A 61 -15.78 -9.30 -0.81
N THR A 62 -14.97 -8.34 -0.33
CA THR A 62 -13.61 -8.60 0.18
C THR A 62 -13.61 -9.38 1.48
N ALA A 63 -14.66 -9.26 2.30
CA ALA A 63 -14.82 -10.10 3.49
C ALA A 63 -15.07 -11.58 3.16
N LEU A 64 -15.52 -11.89 1.93
CA LEU A 64 -15.77 -13.26 1.49
C LEU A 64 -14.67 -13.84 0.60
N ILE A 65 -13.89 -13.01 -0.09
CA ILE A 65 -12.95 -13.46 -1.12
C ILE A 65 -11.59 -12.82 -0.84
N GLY A 66 -10.64 -13.59 -0.32
CA GLY A 66 -9.24 -13.18 -0.13
C GLY A 66 -8.50 -13.05 -1.47
N ILE A 67 -8.92 -12.08 -2.29
CA ILE A 67 -8.36 -11.85 -3.62
C ILE A 67 -6.99 -11.18 -3.49
N PRO A 68 -5.92 -11.71 -4.11
CA PRO A 68 -4.59 -11.11 -4.08
C PRO A 68 -4.58 -9.71 -4.72
N GLN A 69 -3.85 -8.78 -4.09
CA GLN A 69 -3.76 -7.36 -4.49
C GLN A 69 -3.24 -7.17 -5.93
N GLU A 70 -2.45 -8.13 -6.44
CA GLU A 70 -2.00 -8.25 -7.83
C GLU A 70 -3.17 -8.22 -8.83
N PHE A 71 -4.26 -8.95 -8.53
CA PHE A 71 -5.40 -9.06 -9.44
C PHE A 71 -6.11 -7.70 -9.66
N TRP A 72 -6.26 -6.93 -8.58
CA TRP A 72 -6.85 -5.59 -8.64
C TRP A 72 -5.95 -4.59 -9.38
N LYS A 73 -4.64 -4.72 -9.27
CA LYS A 73 -3.66 -3.92 -10.01
C LYS A 73 -3.78 -4.16 -11.53
N PHE A 74 -3.88 -5.40 -11.97
CA PHE A 74 -4.05 -5.71 -13.39
C PHE A 74 -5.40 -5.24 -13.94
N ILE A 75 -6.51 -5.41 -13.20
CA ILE A 75 -7.83 -4.93 -13.61
C ILE A 75 -7.86 -3.41 -13.76
N SER A 76 -7.36 -2.68 -12.76
CA SER A 76 -7.37 -1.22 -12.76
C SER A 76 -6.46 -0.62 -13.83
N GLY A 77 -5.22 -1.12 -13.95
CA GLY A 77 -4.28 -0.71 -15.00
C GLY A 77 -4.78 -1.04 -16.41
N GLY A 78 -5.44 -2.20 -16.58
CA GLY A 78 -6.07 -2.60 -17.83
C GLY A 78 -7.21 -1.66 -18.23
N LEU A 79 -8.12 -1.35 -17.30
CA LEU A 79 -9.25 -0.45 -17.57
C LEU A 79 -8.79 0.97 -17.95
N ILE A 80 -7.81 1.53 -17.22
CA ILE A 80 -7.25 2.86 -17.51
C ILE A 80 -6.59 2.90 -18.89
N THR A 81 -5.82 1.85 -19.23
CA THR A 81 -5.15 1.74 -20.52
C THR A 81 -6.17 1.67 -21.66
N ILE A 82 -7.20 0.82 -21.52
CA ILE A 82 -8.30 0.71 -22.49
C ILE A 82 -9.01 2.06 -22.65
N PHE A 83 -9.34 2.74 -21.56
CA PHE A 83 -10.01 4.04 -21.61
C PHE A 83 -9.15 5.11 -22.29
N GLY A 84 -7.84 5.14 -22.01
CA GLY A 84 -6.88 6.01 -22.67
C GLY A 84 -6.78 5.75 -24.18
N LEU A 85 -6.73 4.48 -24.60
CA LEU A 85 -6.72 4.07 -26.01
C LEU A 85 -8.00 4.48 -26.75
N VAL A 86 -9.17 4.26 -26.14
CA VAL A 86 -10.48 4.70 -26.69
C VAL A 86 -10.52 6.22 -26.83
N MET A 87 -9.96 6.96 -25.86
CA MET A 87 -9.89 8.41 -25.90
C MET A 87 -8.89 8.94 -26.94
N MET A 88 -7.84 8.18 -27.26
CA MET A 88 -6.80 8.50 -28.25
C MET A 88 -7.27 8.27 -29.70
N PHE A 89 -8.10 7.25 -29.95
CA PHE A 89 -8.63 6.93 -31.28
C PHE A 89 -10.17 6.88 -31.33
N PRO A 90 -10.86 8.02 -31.12
CA PRO A 90 -12.32 8.06 -31.11
C PRO A 90 -12.92 7.63 -32.45
N ASP A 91 -12.29 7.99 -33.59
CA ASP A 91 -12.79 7.69 -34.93
C ASP A 91 -12.73 6.19 -35.25
N GLN A 92 -11.68 5.48 -34.81
CA GLN A 92 -11.54 4.04 -35.03
C GLN A 92 -12.53 3.23 -34.19
N TRP A 93 -12.83 3.68 -32.96
CA TRP A 93 -13.82 3.03 -32.11
C TRP A 93 -15.22 3.08 -32.73
N THR A 94 -15.60 4.19 -33.36
CA THR A 94 -16.90 4.29 -34.06
C THR A 94 -17.02 3.30 -35.23
N GLN A 95 -15.93 3.07 -35.97
CA GLN A 95 -15.93 2.12 -37.07
C GLN A 95 -15.98 0.67 -36.59
N ILE A 96 -15.31 0.36 -35.48
CA ILE A 96 -15.34 -0.96 -34.83
C ILE A 96 -16.74 -1.26 -34.29
N SER A 97 -17.39 -0.30 -33.62
CA SER A 97 -18.78 -0.42 -33.15
C SER A 97 -19.78 -0.60 -34.30
N CYS A 98 -19.57 0.08 -35.43
CA CYS A 98 -20.37 -0.12 -36.64
C CYS A 98 -20.18 -1.53 -37.26
N LYS A 99 -18.95 -2.05 -37.27
CA LYS A 99 -18.65 -3.40 -37.78
C LYS A 99 -19.24 -4.52 -36.91
N LEU A 100 -19.27 -4.33 -35.59
CA LEU A 100 -19.77 -5.32 -34.62
C LEU A 100 -21.30 -5.29 -34.42
N LYS A 101 -22.05 -4.41 -35.12
CA LYS A 101 -23.52 -4.28 -35.01
C LYS A 101 -24.05 -4.05 -33.58
N LEU A 102 -23.23 -3.54 -32.66
CA LEU A 102 -23.59 -3.28 -31.27
C LEU A 102 -24.62 -2.13 -31.11
N TYR A 103 -24.86 -1.34 -32.18
CA TYR A 103 -25.83 -0.24 -32.22
C TYR A 103 -27.26 -0.60 -31.79
N LYS A 104 -27.70 -1.87 -31.95
CA LYS A 104 -29.05 -2.30 -31.55
C LYS A 104 -29.28 -2.38 -30.04
N SER A 105 -28.24 -2.52 -29.22
CA SER A 105 -28.32 -2.32 -27.75
C SER A 105 -27.88 -0.91 -27.32
N GLU A 106 -27.25 -0.16 -28.24
CA GLU A 106 -26.73 1.19 -28.05
C GLU A 106 -27.77 2.31 -28.21
N ALA A 107 -29.01 2.00 -28.62
CA ALA A 107 -30.10 2.97 -28.55
C ALA A 107 -30.33 3.46 -27.10
N GLY A 108 -30.01 2.66 -26.08
CA GLY A 108 -30.06 3.08 -24.67
C GLY A 108 -28.83 3.85 -24.18
N LEU A 109 -27.64 3.55 -24.71
CA LEU A 109 -26.36 4.07 -24.20
C LEU A 109 -25.81 5.25 -25.02
N ALA A 110 -25.96 5.26 -26.35
CA ALA A 110 -25.66 6.44 -27.18
C ALA A 110 -26.71 7.55 -26.98
N GLN A 111 -27.93 7.18 -26.56
CA GLN A 111 -28.92 8.16 -26.10
C GLN A 111 -28.51 8.79 -24.76
N SER A 112 -27.59 8.22 -23.97
CA SER A 112 -27.07 8.88 -22.74
C SER A 112 -26.21 10.12 -23.00
N GLY A 113 -25.61 10.24 -24.20
CA GLY A 113 -25.02 11.50 -24.66
C GLY A 113 -26.05 12.55 -25.10
N LYS A 114 -27.32 12.14 -25.27
CA LYS A 114 -28.49 12.98 -25.63
C LYS A 114 -29.57 13.05 -24.55
N ILE A 115 -29.44 12.35 -23.41
CA ILE A 115 -30.34 12.52 -22.27
C ILE A 115 -30.04 13.89 -21.68
N SER A 116 -30.72 14.89 -22.22
CA SER A 116 -30.70 16.24 -21.70
C SER A 116 -31.48 16.28 -20.39
N GLY A 117 -30.93 17.00 -19.42
CA GLY A 117 -31.50 17.17 -18.08
C GLY A 117 -30.90 16.28 -16.98
N ASN A 118 -31.59 16.24 -15.85
CA ASN A 118 -31.06 15.73 -14.57
C ASN A 118 -30.81 14.21 -14.57
N LYS A 119 -31.53 13.42 -15.38
CA LYS A 119 -31.36 11.96 -15.45
C LYS A 119 -30.03 11.54 -16.07
N GLY A 120 -29.55 12.25 -17.08
CA GLY A 120 -28.25 12.00 -17.69
C GLY A 120 -27.10 12.34 -16.74
N ALA A 121 -27.25 13.41 -15.95
CA ALA A 121 -26.31 13.76 -14.89
C ALA A 121 -26.20 12.70 -13.79
N ILE A 122 -27.34 12.15 -13.35
CA ILE A 122 -27.37 11.07 -12.35
C ILE A 122 -26.66 9.83 -12.89
N LEU A 123 -26.98 9.41 -14.12
CA LEU A 123 -26.40 8.22 -14.73
C LEU A 123 -24.88 8.36 -14.91
N LEU A 124 -24.42 9.53 -15.37
CA LEU A 124 -23.00 9.83 -15.48
C LEU A 124 -22.28 9.70 -14.13
N GLY A 125 -22.79 10.33 -13.06
CA GLY A 125 -22.16 10.20 -11.74
C GLY A 125 -22.26 8.78 -11.17
N ALA A 126 -23.34 8.04 -11.44
CA ALA A 126 -23.50 6.65 -11.02
C ALA A 126 -22.48 5.72 -11.67
N SER A 127 -22.26 5.85 -12.99
CA SER A 127 -21.27 5.07 -13.74
C SER A 127 -19.83 5.37 -13.35
N LEU A 128 -19.56 6.60 -12.89
CA LEU A 128 -18.21 7.02 -12.51
C LEU A 128 -17.77 6.50 -11.12
N GLY A 129 -18.70 6.13 -10.24
CA GLY A 129 -18.39 5.59 -8.91
C GLY A 129 -17.54 4.31 -8.95
N PRO A 130 -17.97 3.23 -9.67
CA PRO A 130 -17.18 2.00 -9.80
C PRO A 130 -15.79 2.21 -10.41
N VAL A 131 -15.68 3.11 -11.38
CA VAL A 131 -14.40 3.46 -12.01
C VAL A 131 -13.48 4.14 -11.00
N PHE A 132 -14.02 5.10 -10.24
CA PHE A 132 -13.30 5.83 -9.20
C PHE A 132 -12.74 4.90 -8.10
N THR A 133 -13.54 3.92 -7.66
CA THR A 133 -13.13 2.95 -6.63
C THR A 133 -12.09 1.95 -7.13
N THR A 134 -12.07 1.64 -8.43
CA THR A 134 -11.09 0.69 -8.98
C THR A 134 -9.77 1.37 -9.34
N CYS A 135 -9.74 2.67 -9.62
CA CYS A 135 -8.55 3.39 -10.06
C CYS A 135 -7.70 4.03 -8.95
N SER A 136 -8.07 3.87 -7.67
CA SER A 136 -7.34 4.49 -6.55
C SER A 136 -6.84 3.43 -5.56
N PRO A 137 -5.59 2.94 -5.69
CA PRO A 137 -5.01 1.99 -4.74
C PRO A 137 -4.85 2.56 -3.32
N THR A 138 -4.71 3.88 -3.19
CA THR A 138 -4.74 4.59 -1.90
C THR A 138 -6.10 4.51 -1.22
N TYR A 139 -7.18 4.35 -1.97
CA TYR A 139 -8.52 4.12 -1.41
C TYR A 139 -8.60 2.83 -0.60
N LEU A 140 -7.89 1.77 -1.00
CA LEU A 140 -7.84 0.51 -0.25
C LEU A 140 -7.07 0.65 1.06
N LEU A 141 -6.01 1.48 1.07
CA LEU A 141 -5.24 1.83 2.26
C LEU A 141 -6.09 2.66 3.24
N ILE A 142 -6.82 3.65 2.73
CA ILE A 142 -7.79 4.46 3.50
C ILE A 142 -8.92 3.58 4.03
N LEU A 143 -9.43 2.66 3.21
CA LEU A 143 -10.43 1.69 3.63
C LEU A 143 -9.89 0.82 4.77
N ALA A 144 -8.69 0.25 4.64
CA ALA A 144 -8.07 -0.56 5.70
C ALA A 144 -7.98 0.20 7.04
N ILE A 145 -7.71 1.51 7.01
CA ILE A 145 -7.66 2.39 8.19
C ILE A 145 -9.07 2.69 8.75
N VAL A 146 -10.08 2.83 7.88
CA VAL A 146 -11.47 3.14 8.26
C VAL A 146 -12.26 1.87 8.65
N LEU A 147 -11.81 0.68 8.21
CA LEU A 147 -12.51 -0.60 8.35
C LEU A 147 -12.61 -1.21 9.77
N PRO A 148 -11.77 -0.93 10.78
CA PRO A 148 -11.79 -1.71 12.02
C PRO A 148 -12.87 -1.29 13.02
N LYS A 149 -13.77 -0.33 12.68
CA LYS A 149 -14.87 0.10 13.57
C LYS A 149 -16.25 -0.19 12.97
N SER A 150 -17.19 -0.46 13.89
CA SER A 150 -18.61 -0.81 13.68
C SER A 150 -19.27 -0.24 12.42
N LEU A 151 -20.26 -0.97 11.87
CA LEU A 151 -21.02 -0.61 10.67
C LEU A 151 -21.51 0.86 10.68
N GLY A 152 -21.97 1.36 11.83
CA GLY A 152 -22.42 2.75 11.97
C GLY A 152 -21.30 3.79 11.81
N LEU A 153 -20.10 3.52 12.32
CA LEU A 153 -18.97 4.44 12.21
C LEU A 153 -18.37 4.44 10.79
N THR A 154 -18.38 3.29 10.12
CA THR A 154 -17.94 3.16 8.71
C THR A 154 -18.81 4.05 7.81
N VAL A 155 -20.14 3.94 7.90
CA VAL A 155 -21.07 4.72 7.07
C VAL A 155 -20.94 6.22 7.33
N LEU A 156 -20.76 6.62 8.58
CA LEU A 156 -20.59 8.01 8.95
C LEU A 156 -19.27 8.61 8.40
N ASN A 157 -18.15 7.88 8.52
CA ASN A 157 -16.87 8.32 7.95
C ASN A 157 -16.91 8.39 6.42
N LEU A 158 -17.55 7.41 5.76
CA LEU A 158 -17.72 7.42 4.30
C LEU A 158 -18.55 8.60 3.81
N THR A 159 -19.58 9.00 4.57
CA THR A 159 -20.39 10.17 4.25
C THR A 159 -19.55 11.45 4.34
N ILE A 160 -18.71 11.57 5.38
CA ILE A 160 -17.85 12.74 5.57
C ILE A 160 -16.74 12.80 4.51
N TYR A 161 -16.17 11.66 4.14
CA TYR A 161 -15.24 11.55 3.01
C TYR A 161 -15.89 11.97 1.69
N ALA A 162 -17.11 11.47 1.40
CA ALA A 162 -17.85 11.84 0.20
C ALA A 162 -18.17 13.35 0.15
N VAL A 163 -18.50 13.96 1.30
CA VAL A 163 -18.68 15.42 1.42
C VAL A 163 -17.35 16.15 1.17
N GLY A 164 -16.25 15.67 1.75
CA GLY A 164 -14.91 16.23 1.57
C GLY A 164 -14.46 16.27 0.10
N MET A 165 -14.73 15.21 -0.66
CA MET A 165 -14.44 15.16 -2.11
C MET A 165 -15.42 16.01 -2.94
N SER A 166 -16.69 16.11 -2.51
CA SER A 166 -17.73 16.82 -3.26
C SER A 166 -17.49 18.33 -3.33
N ILE A 167 -16.95 18.93 -2.26
CA ILE A 167 -16.70 20.38 -2.17
C ILE A 167 -15.72 20.88 -3.25
N PRO A 168 -14.48 20.36 -3.35
CA PRO A 168 -13.53 20.77 -4.39
C PRO A 168 -14.00 20.41 -5.80
N LEU A 169 -14.67 19.26 -6.00
CA LEU A 169 -15.25 18.92 -7.31
C LEU A 169 -16.35 19.90 -7.73
N LEU A 170 -17.16 20.38 -6.79
CA LEU A 170 -18.13 21.44 -7.07
C LEU A 170 -17.46 22.76 -7.40
N ALA A 171 -16.42 23.15 -6.65
CA ALA A 171 -15.65 24.36 -6.92
C ALA A 171 -15.07 24.34 -8.34
N ILE A 172 -14.49 23.21 -8.76
CA ILE A 172 -13.93 23.04 -10.11
C ILE A 172 -15.04 22.92 -11.16
N GLY A 173 -16.17 22.28 -10.87
CA GLY A 173 -17.30 22.19 -11.80
C GLY A 173 -17.92 23.56 -12.12
N TYR A 174 -18.20 24.36 -11.09
CA TYR A 174 -18.72 25.72 -11.26
C TYR A 174 -17.67 26.68 -11.82
N GLY A 175 -16.42 26.62 -11.33
CA GLY A 175 -15.30 27.44 -11.82
C GLY A 175 -14.95 27.11 -13.27
N GLY A 176 -14.88 25.82 -13.59
CA GLY A 176 -14.63 25.29 -14.93
C GLY A 176 -15.69 25.71 -15.94
N ARG A 177 -16.97 25.80 -15.54
CA ARG A 177 -18.04 26.33 -16.40
C ARG A 177 -17.84 27.80 -16.77
N LYS A 178 -17.36 28.63 -15.82
CA LYS A 178 -17.07 30.06 -16.03
C LYS A 178 -15.80 30.26 -16.87
N ILE A 179 -14.81 29.40 -16.70
CA ILE A 179 -13.55 29.43 -17.47
C ILE A 179 -13.80 28.91 -18.89
N ALA A 180 -14.52 27.80 -19.04
CA ALA A 180 -14.84 27.18 -20.32
C ALA A 180 -15.74 28.06 -21.20
N SER A 181 -16.67 28.84 -20.61
CA SER A 181 -17.45 29.82 -21.38
C SER A 181 -16.62 31.02 -21.87
N LYS A 182 -15.52 31.35 -21.15
CA LYS A 182 -14.60 32.44 -21.48
C LYS A 182 -13.50 32.01 -22.47
N PHE A 183 -13.11 30.74 -22.46
CA PHE A 183 -12.07 30.15 -23.33
C PHE A 183 -12.68 29.13 -24.31
N LYS A 184 -13.20 29.61 -25.45
CA LYS A 184 -13.74 28.76 -26.53
C LYS A 184 -12.72 27.76 -27.12
N GLY A 185 -11.42 27.96 -26.90
CA GLY A 185 -10.35 27.07 -27.39
C GLY A 185 -10.12 25.80 -26.56
N ALA A 186 -10.47 25.80 -25.27
CA ALA A 186 -10.20 24.67 -24.37
C ALA A 186 -11.23 23.53 -24.48
N SER A 187 -12.43 23.82 -24.99
CA SER A 187 -13.51 22.83 -25.19
C SER A 187 -13.53 22.22 -26.59
N ASN A 188 -12.47 22.40 -27.40
CA ASN A 188 -12.46 21.84 -28.74
C ASN A 188 -12.29 20.30 -28.66
N PRO A 189 -13.26 19.48 -29.11
CA PRO A 189 -13.23 18.02 -28.95
C PRO A 189 -12.10 17.31 -29.72
N LYS A 190 -11.43 18.03 -30.63
CA LYS A 190 -10.21 17.61 -31.36
C LYS A 190 -8.94 18.35 -30.89
N GLY A 191 -9.01 19.08 -29.78
CA GLY A 191 -7.92 19.90 -29.27
C GLY A 191 -6.73 19.07 -28.77
N TRP A 192 -5.53 19.66 -28.89
CA TRP A 192 -4.26 19.07 -28.44
C TRP A 192 -4.30 18.60 -26.97
N LEU A 193 -5.03 19.32 -26.10
CA LEU A 193 -5.21 19.00 -24.69
C LEU A 193 -5.78 17.58 -24.46
N LYS A 194 -6.79 17.17 -25.25
CA LYS A 194 -7.38 15.83 -25.15
C LYS A 194 -6.35 14.75 -25.49
N ARG A 195 -5.51 15.01 -26.50
CA ARG A 195 -4.48 14.09 -26.97
C ARG A 195 -3.35 13.95 -25.94
N VAL A 196 -2.94 15.06 -25.32
CA VAL A 196 -1.96 15.07 -24.22
C VAL A 196 -2.50 14.28 -23.02
N LEU A 197 -3.74 14.52 -22.61
CA LEU A 197 -4.36 13.80 -21.50
C LEU A 197 -4.47 12.29 -21.78
N ALA A 198 -4.84 11.91 -23.00
CA ALA A 198 -4.93 10.51 -23.41
C ALA A 198 -3.56 9.80 -23.40
N ILE A 199 -2.51 10.48 -23.89
CA ILE A 199 -1.14 9.95 -23.85
C ILE A 199 -0.68 9.75 -22.40
N ILE A 200 -0.91 10.74 -21.53
CA ILE A 200 -0.59 10.63 -20.10
C ILE A 200 -1.32 9.45 -19.46
N LEU A 201 -2.62 9.29 -19.71
CA LEU A 201 -3.41 8.16 -19.19
C LEU A 201 -2.90 6.80 -19.64
N ILE A 202 -2.53 6.67 -20.93
CA ILE A 202 -1.98 5.42 -21.47
C ILE A 202 -0.63 5.12 -20.82
N LEU A 203 0.25 6.11 -20.71
CA LEU A 203 1.56 5.95 -20.06
C LEU A 203 1.40 5.56 -18.59
N THR A 204 0.50 6.20 -17.84
CA THR A 204 0.20 5.86 -16.45
C THR A 204 -0.39 4.46 -16.32
N GLY A 205 -1.33 4.07 -17.19
CA GLY A 205 -1.92 2.74 -17.20
C GLY A 205 -0.88 1.63 -17.45
N ILE A 206 0.01 1.83 -18.43
CA ILE A 206 1.12 0.91 -18.72
C ILE A 206 2.12 0.87 -17.55
N ALA A 207 2.44 2.02 -16.95
CA ALA A 207 3.34 2.09 -15.79
C ALA A 207 2.79 1.30 -14.58
N ILE A 208 1.48 1.38 -14.33
CA ILE A 208 0.83 0.60 -13.26
C ILE A 208 0.87 -0.89 -13.59
N VAL A 209 0.53 -1.31 -14.80
CA VAL A 209 0.54 -2.74 -15.19
C VAL A 209 1.96 -3.32 -15.09
N THR A 210 2.97 -2.56 -15.51
CA THR A 210 4.38 -2.99 -15.47
C THR A 210 5.02 -2.90 -14.08
N GLY A 211 4.34 -2.32 -13.09
CA GLY A 211 4.91 -2.08 -11.75
C GLY A 211 6.02 -1.03 -11.73
N PHE A 212 6.14 -0.25 -12.81
CA PHE A 212 7.15 0.80 -12.95
C PHE A 212 6.83 2.00 -12.07
N ASP A 213 5.55 2.20 -11.73
CA ASP A 213 5.07 3.13 -10.70
C ASP A 213 5.80 2.90 -9.36
N LYS A 214 5.84 1.65 -8.89
CA LYS A 214 6.54 1.29 -7.65
C LYS A 214 8.06 1.50 -7.75
N LYS A 215 8.69 1.13 -8.87
CA LYS A 215 10.14 1.33 -9.07
C LYS A 215 10.54 2.80 -9.10
N ILE A 216 9.72 3.65 -9.73
CA ILE A 216 9.94 5.11 -9.73
C ILE A 216 9.78 5.67 -8.33
N GLU A 217 8.77 5.24 -7.58
CA GLU A 217 8.53 5.68 -6.21
C GLU A 217 9.69 5.30 -5.29
N SER A 218 10.17 4.04 -5.35
CA SER A 218 11.37 3.59 -4.63
C SER A 218 12.62 4.41 -5.00
N ALA A 219 12.84 4.66 -6.29
CA ALA A 219 13.99 5.43 -6.77
C ALA A 219 13.91 6.94 -6.45
N LEU A 220 12.72 7.53 -6.35
CA LEU A 220 12.53 8.92 -5.93
C LEU A 220 12.76 9.11 -4.43
N ILE A 221 12.34 8.13 -3.62
CA ILE A 221 12.55 8.12 -2.18
C ILE A 221 14.05 7.99 -1.87
N GLU A 222 14.77 7.13 -2.60
CA GLU A 222 16.23 7.00 -2.50
C GLU A 222 17.00 8.28 -2.89
N ARG A 223 16.44 9.10 -3.78
CA ARG A 223 17.03 10.38 -4.20
C ARG A 223 16.61 11.58 -3.33
N GLY A 224 15.90 11.35 -2.24
CA GLY A 224 15.54 12.40 -1.27
C GLY A 224 14.47 13.37 -1.76
N TYR A 225 13.69 13.04 -2.80
CA TYR A 225 12.60 13.89 -3.27
C TYR A 225 11.35 13.69 -2.41
N ARG A 226 11.44 14.10 -1.15
CA ARG A 226 10.43 13.84 -0.12
C ARG A 226 9.21 14.78 -0.16
N GLY A 227 9.24 15.88 -0.92
CA GLY A 227 8.31 17.00 -0.73
C GLY A 227 6.80 16.73 -0.96
N ALA A 228 6.43 15.84 -1.90
CA ALA A 228 5.00 15.53 -2.13
C ALA A 228 4.47 14.45 -1.17
N PHE A 229 5.32 13.47 -0.86
CA PHE A 229 4.99 12.37 0.04
C PHE A 229 5.06 12.80 1.51
N GLU A 230 6.03 13.64 1.91
CA GLU A 230 6.09 14.26 3.24
C GLU A 230 4.90 15.18 3.50
N LEU A 231 4.30 15.83 2.50
CA LEU A 231 3.10 16.64 2.74
C LEU A 231 1.89 15.74 3.08
N GLU A 232 1.72 14.63 2.35
CA GLU A 232 0.67 13.65 2.66
C GLU A 232 0.95 12.88 3.95
N GLN A 233 2.22 12.53 4.22
CA GLN A 233 2.65 11.74 5.37
C GLN A 233 2.82 12.58 6.64
N SER A 234 3.22 13.85 6.56
CA SER A 234 3.22 14.80 7.70
C SER A 234 1.80 15.19 8.08
N ILE A 235 0.89 15.35 7.12
CA ILE A 235 -0.53 15.54 7.41
C ILE A 235 -1.10 14.24 7.97
N ALA A 236 -0.79 13.05 7.44
CA ALA A 236 -1.23 11.77 8.02
C ALA A 236 -0.70 11.56 9.45
N ASN A 237 0.57 11.86 9.71
CA ASN A 237 1.20 11.77 11.04
C ASN A 237 0.71 12.86 12.00
N GLN A 238 0.31 14.05 11.53
CA GLN A 238 -0.31 15.08 12.36
C GLN A 238 -1.82 14.91 12.54
N THR A 239 -2.52 14.22 11.63
CA THR A 239 -3.98 14.05 11.64
C THR A 239 -4.46 12.76 12.29
N VAL A 240 -3.56 11.81 12.58
CA VAL A 240 -3.83 10.65 13.42
C VAL A 240 -3.09 10.81 14.74
N LYS A 241 -3.67 11.58 15.67
CA LYS A 241 -3.46 11.30 17.09
C LYS A 241 -4.27 10.05 17.42
N PRO A 242 -3.66 8.90 17.77
CA PRO A 242 -4.41 7.86 18.45
C PRO A 242 -4.89 8.48 19.76
N LYS A 243 -6.21 8.60 19.92
CA LYS A 243 -6.82 9.09 21.16
C LYS A 243 -6.61 8.04 22.25
N THR A 244 -5.46 8.11 22.90
CA THR A 244 -5.33 8.35 24.34
C THR A 244 -6.61 8.05 25.12
N GLU A 245 -6.81 6.78 25.45
CA GLU A 245 -7.23 6.44 26.81
C GLU A 245 -6.01 6.64 27.72
N SER A 246 -5.73 7.90 28.06
CA SER A 246 -4.88 8.17 29.23
C SER A 246 -5.75 7.98 30.44
N MET A 247 -5.63 6.83 31.07
CA MET A 247 -5.46 6.65 32.51
C MET A 247 -5.21 5.16 32.68
N THR A 248 -3.98 4.77 33.08
CA THR A 248 -3.44 3.40 33.26
C THR A 248 -2.88 2.65 32.04
N VAL A 249 -2.06 3.30 31.20
CA VAL A 249 -0.94 2.59 30.53
C VAL A 249 0.22 2.55 31.54
N LYS A 250 0.07 1.76 32.60
CA LYS A 250 1.15 1.40 33.53
C LYS A 250 1.29 -0.11 33.42
N GLU A 251 2.41 -0.59 32.89
CA GLU A 251 2.87 -1.99 32.93
C GLU A 251 1.99 -3.04 32.19
N THR A 252 0.68 -2.84 32.04
CA THR A 252 -0.26 -3.90 31.62
C THR A 252 -0.24 -4.20 30.10
N ALA A 253 0.17 -3.25 29.26
CA ALA A 253 0.15 -3.43 27.81
C ALA A 253 1.28 -4.36 27.31
N LEU A 254 2.44 -4.39 27.98
CA LEU A 254 3.56 -5.29 27.68
C LEU A 254 3.50 -6.59 28.49
N GLN A 255 2.99 -6.55 29.73
CA GLN A 255 2.66 -7.76 30.49
C GLN A 255 1.64 -8.66 29.79
N LYS A 256 0.74 -8.10 28.98
CA LYS A 256 -0.22 -8.88 28.16
C LYS A 256 0.47 -9.79 27.12
N TYR A 257 1.72 -9.52 26.78
CA TYR A 257 2.51 -10.27 25.80
C TYR A 257 3.62 -11.11 26.44
N ASN A 258 3.60 -11.33 27.76
CA ASN A 258 4.60 -12.12 28.50
C ASN A 258 6.05 -11.59 28.40
N LEU A 259 6.25 -10.31 28.06
CA LEU A 259 7.57 -9.67 28.15
C LEU A 259 7.66 -8.82 29.42
N GLU A 260 8.69 -9.07 30.23
CA GLU A 260 9.10 -8.30 31.41
C GLU A 260 10.02 -7.12 31.04
N THR A 261 9.90 -6.60 29.81
CA THR A 261 10.67 -5.44 29.34
C THR A 261 10.54 -4.24 30.29
N ASN A 262 11.66 -3.59 30.61
CA ASN A 262 11.66 -2.34 31.37
C ASN A 262 11.08 -1.16 30.57
N THR A 263 9.76 -1.02 30.57
CA THR A 263 9.01 0.02 29.84
C THR A 263 9.26 1.44 30.32
N ALA A 264 9.93 1.61 31.47
CA ALA A 264 10.29 2.91 32.02
C ALA A 264 11.45 3.58 31.26
N LYS A 265 12.11 2.86 30.34
CA LYS A 265 13.24 3.33 29.54
C LYS A 265 12.93 3.28 28.03
N PRO A 266 12.11 4.21 27.49
CA PRO A 266 12.10 4.47 26.06
C PRO A 266 13.40 5.13 25.61
N ALA A 267 13.76 4.90 24.34
CA ALA A 267 14.74 5.69 23.63
C ALA A 267 14.30 7.17 23.48
N GLU A 268 15.25 8.11 23.38
CA GLU A 268 15.01 9.57 23.51
C GLU A 268 13.90 10.12 22.59
N ASP A 269 13.75 9.59 21.37
CA ASP A 269 12.76 10.03 20.37
C ASP A 269 11.68 8.98 20.06
N PHE A 270 11.49 7.99 20.93
CA PHE A 270 10.58 6.86 20.66
C PHE A 270 9.23 6.98 21.38
N ASP A 271 8.14 7.03 20.60
CA ASP A 271 6.78 7.05 21.16
C ASP A 271 6.23 5.63 21.36
N ILE A 272 6.40 5.10 22.57
CA ILE A 272 5.88 3.78 22.99
C ILE A 272 4.39 3.61 22.65
N LYS A 273 3.58 4.69 22.62
CA LYS A 273 2.14 4.59 22.38
C LYS A 273 1.79 4.19 20.95
N LYS A 274 2.74 4.29 20.02
CA LYS A 274 2.58 3.82 18.64
C LYS A 274 2.86 2.33 18.48
N ILE A 275 3.37 1.65 19.51
CA ILE A 275 3.50 0.20 19.49
C ILE A 275 2.10 -0.41 19.41
N VAL A 276 1.90 -1.26 18.41
CA VAL A 276 0.67 -2.03 18.21
C VAL A 276 1.00 -3.51 18.16
N SER A 277 0.03 -4.36 18.47
CA SER A 277 0.20 -5.81 18.34
C SER A 277 0.02 -6.25 16.88
N GLY A 278 0.88 -7.15 16.42
CA GLY A 278 0.74 -7.86 15.15
C GLY A 278 -0.32 -8.97 15.18
N GLY A 279 -0.90 -9.25 16.34
CA GLY A 279 -1.94 -10.26 16.54
C GLY A 279 -1.42 -11.61 17.04
N THR A 280 -0.11 -11.87 16.93
CA THR A 280 0.57 -12.99 17.58
C THR A 280 1.12 -12.55 18.94
N GLY A 281 1.20 -13.48 19.89
CA GLY A 281 1.95 -13.26 21.13
C GLY A 281 3.46 -13.30 20.88
N THR A 282 4.24 -13.01 21.92
CA THR A 282 5.69 -13.23 21.88
C THR A 282 6.01 -14.68 21.53
N ASP A 283 6.93 -14.86 20.59
CA ASP A 283 7.29 -16.13 19.93
C ASP A 283 6.10 -16.90 19.34
N GLY A 284 4.96 -16.24 19.10
CA GLY A 284 3.87 -16.80 18.31
C GLY A 284 4.26 -17.05 16.85
N ILE A 285 5.36 -16.43 16.42
CA ILE A 285 6.10 -16.74 15.20
C ILE A 285 7.46 -17.29 15.67
N PRO A 286 7.75 -18.58 15.47
CA PRO A 286 8.94 -19.20 16.05
C PRO A 286 10.20 -18.75 15.31
N THR A 287 11.20 -18.25 16.04
CA THR A 287 12.52 -17.96 15.47
C THR A 287 13.32 -19.24 15.23
N ILE A 288 14.19 -19.24 14.21
CA ILE A 288 15.15 -20.33 14.00
C ILE A 288 16.44 -20.01 14.76
N ASN A 289 16.77 -20.82 15.77
CA ASN A 289 17.95 -20.60 16.62
C ASN A 289 19.11 -21.58 16.35
N SER A 290 18.80 -22.67 15.63
CA SER A 290 19.76 -23.68 15.20
C SER A 290 19.50 -24.00 13.73
N PRO A 291 19.83 -23.07 12.81
CA PRO A 291 19.54 -23.26 11.39
C PRO A 291 20.32 -24.45 10.83
N ILE A 292 19.66 -25.23 9.98
CA ILE A 292 20.26 -26.34 9.24
C ILE A 292 20.40 -25.89 7.78
N PHE A 293 21.60 -26.00 7.25
CA PHE A 293 21.90 -25.65 5.87
C PHE A 293 22.09 -26.90 5.02
N SER A 294 21.88 -26.75 3.71
CA SER A 294 22.05 -27.80 2.72
C SER A 294 22.83 -27.28 1.53
N PRO A 295 23.75 -28.08 0.97
CA PRO A 295 24.41 -27.72 -0.28
C PRO A 295 23.39 -27.67 -1.42
N LEU A 296 23.72 -26.96 -2.50
CA LEU A 296 22.83 -26.80 -3.66
C LEU A 296 22.28 -28.12 -4.23
N SER A 297 23.07 -29.20 -4.17
CA SER A 297 22.68 -30.54 -4.65
C SER A 297 21.53 -31.18 -3.86
N GLU A 298 21.28 -30.73 -2.63
CA GLU A 298 20.28 -31.33 -1.73
C GLU A 298 19.05 -30.43 -1.51
N VAL A 299 19.03 -29.24 -2.12
CA VAL A 299 17.96 -28.24 -1.93
C VAL A 299 16.59 -28.79 -2.33
N GLN A 300 16.45 -29.52 -3.44
CA GLN A 300 15.15 -30.10 -3.81
C GLN A 300 14.63 -31.12 -2.79
N THR A 301 15.50 -31.76 -2.01
CA THR A 301 15.10 -32.70 -0.96
C THR A 301 14.73 -31.96 0.33
N ASN A 302 15.51 -30.94 0.69
CA ASN A 302 15.42 -30.27 1.99
C ASN A 302 14.57 -28.99 1.96
N ASN A 303 14.23 -28.49 0.77
CA ASN A 303 13.34 -27.35 0.53
C ASN A 303 12.65 -27.51 -0.85
N PRO A 304 11.76 -28.50 -1.02
CA PRO A 304 11.13 -28.83 -2.30
C PRO A 304 10.27 -27.71 -2.89
N ASN A 305 9.83 -26.75 -2.08
CA ASN A 305 8.98 -25.64 -2.51
C ASN A 305 9.78 -24.43 -3.01
N LEU A 306 11.10 -24.41 -2.83
CA LEU A 306 11.95 -23.31 -3.28
C LEU A 306 12.04 -23.28 -4.81
N LYS A 307 11.50 -22.21 -5.41
CA LYS A 307 11.55 -21.95 -6.84
C LYS A 307 12.72 -21.03 -7.21
N ASP A 308 13.15 -21.12 -8.46
CA ASP A 308 14.27 -20.34 -9.01
C ASP A 308 14.02 -18.82 -9.00
N ASP A 309 12.78 -18.38 -9.19
CA ASP A 309 12.39 -16.97 -9.16
C ASP A 309 12.17 -16.42 -7.73
N GLN A 310 12.24 -17.28 -6.72
CA GLN A 310 11.97 -16.88 -5.35
C GLN A 310 13.12 -16.07 -4.76
N LEU A 311 12.78 -14.96 -4.11
CA LEU A 311 13.76 -14.11 -3.44
C LEU A 311 14.25 -14.73 -2.12
N GLY A 312 15.46 -14.36 -1.75
CA GLY A 312 16.07 -14.66 -0.46
C GLY A 312 17.15 -13.65 -0.10
N ILE A 313 17.63 -13.75 1.14
CA ILE A 313 18.78 -12.99 1.63
C ILE A 313 20.02 -13.83 1.38
N VAL A 314 21.05 -13.23 0.80
CA VAL A 314 22.39 -13.80 0.69
C VAL A 314 23.30 -13.09 1.66
N VAL A 315 23.97 -13.86 2.50
CA VAL A 315 25.03 -13.40 3.38
C VAL A 315 26.31 -14.10 2.97
N SER A 316 27.36 -13.33 2.68
CA SER A 316 28.66 -13.85 2.24
C SER A 316 29.76 -13.19 3.04
N HIS A 317 30.59 -14.01 3.69
CA HIS A 317 31.72 -13.55 4.48
C HIS A 317 32.84 -14.58 4.45
N GLY A 318 34.04 -14.16 4.02
CA GLY A 318 35.15 -15.08 3.81
C GLY A 318 34.82 -16.11 2.72
N GLU A 319 34.95 -17.40 3.04
CA GLU A 319 34.63 -18.52 2.16
C GLU A 319 33.20 -19.05 2.36
N GLU A 320 32.50 -18.60 3.41
CA GLU A 320 31.14 -19.04 3.70
C GLU A 320 30.11 -18.13 3.01
N THR A 321 29.16 -18.73 2.30
CA THR A 321 28.02 -18.02 1.72
C THR A 321 26.75 -18.79 2.00
N ARG A 322 25.75 -18.09 2.53
CA ARG A 322 24.46 -18.68 2.91
C ARG A 322 23.30 -17.94 2.25
N PHE A 323 22.33 -18.71 1.81
CA PHE A 323 21.06 -18.23 1.25
C PHE A 323 19.92 -18.55 2.21
N TYR A 324 19.15 -17.51 2.57
CA TYR A 324 18.00 -17.58 3.46
C TYR A 324 16.73 -17.28 2.65
N PRO A 325 15.99 -18.32 2.21
CA PRO A 325 14.83 -18.18 1.35
C PRO A 325 13.65 -17.44 2.00
N TYR A 326 12.94 -16.60 1.24
CA TYR A 326 11.75 -15.91 1.77
C TYR A 326 10.60 -16.87 2.12
N ASN A 327 10.44 -18.04 1.48
CA ASN A 327 9.41 -19.00 1.89
C ASN A 327 9.58 -19.47 3.34
N ILE A 328 10.83 -19.52 3.84
CA ILE A 328 11.13 -19.83 5.24
C ILE A 328 11.04 -18.56 6.09
N LEU A 329 11.66 -17.46 5.65
CA LEU A 329 11.71 -16.23 6.44
C LEU A 329 10.34 -15.57 6.66
N VAL A 330 9.38 -15.76 5.75
CA VAL A 330 7.98 -15.30 5.95
C VAL A 330 7.33 -15.98 7.16
N TRP A 331 7.74 -17.20 7.48
CA TRP A 331 7.16 -18.01 8.55
C TRP A 331 7.89 -17.88 9.89
N HIS A 332 9.17 -17.49 9.86
CA HIS A 332 10.04 -17.46 11.03
C HIS A 332 10.50 -16.05 11.43
N GLU A 333 10.51 -15.10 10.49
CA GLU A 333 10.94 -13.69 10.62
C GLU A 333 12.39 -13.45 11.07
N ILE A 334 12.95 -14.28 11.96
CA ILE A 334 14.30 -14.14 12.50
C ILE A 334 15.00 -15.50 12.49
N VAL A 335 16.23 -15.50 11.98
CA VAL A 335 17.17 -16.63 12.07
C VAL A 335 18.41 -16.15 12.82
N ASN A 336 18.64 -16.72 14.00
CA ASN A 336 19.87 -16.53 14.75
C ASN A 336 20.90 -17.54 14.27
N ASP A 337 21.91 -17.06 13.57
CA ASP A 337 22.90 -17.88 12.89
C ASP A 337 24.34 -17.48 13.26
N VAL A 338 25.34 -18.25 12.84
CA VAL A 338 26.77 -17.98 13.00
C VAL A 338 27.47 -18.27 11.67
N ILE A 339 27.98 -17.24 11.00
CA ILE A 339 28.71 -17.36 9.73
C ILE A 339 30.17 -16.95 9.95
N ALA A 340 31.14 -17.80 9.59
CA ALA A 340 32.57 -17.54 9.80
C ALA A 340 32.90 -17.08 11.25
N ASP A 341 32.35 -17.79 12.25
CA ASP A 341 32.45 -17.48 13.69
C ASP A 341 31.79 -16.15 14.14
N ILE A 342 31.12 -15.43 13.25
CA ILE A 342 30.40 -14.19 13.56
C ILE A 342 28.92 -14.51 13.79
N PRO A 343 28.39 -14.30 15.02
CA PRO A 343 26.99 -14.51 15.29
C PRO A 343 26.17 -13.38 14.65
N ILE A 344 25.20 -13.76 13.82
CA ILE A 344 24.35 -12.84 13.05
C ILE A 344 22.86 -13.11 13.28
N ALA A 345 22.03 -12.08 13.20
CA ALA A 345 20.58 -12.15 13.17
C ALA A 345 20.12 -11.80 11.77
N VAL A 346 19.59 -12.77 11.03
CA VAL A 346 18.94 -12.54 9.74
C VAL A 346 17.48 -12.24 10.01
N THR A 347 17.03 -11.04 9.65
CA THR A 347 15.71 -10.53 10.02
C THR A 347 14.91 -10.15 8.77
N PHE A 348 13.64 -10.52 8.76
CA PHE A 348 12.71 -10.24 7.68
C PHE A 348 11.34 -9.89 8.24
N CYS A 349 10.80 -8.74 7.82
CA CYS A 349 9.44 -8.34 8.17
C CYS A 349 8.50 -8.61 6.99
N PRO A 350 7.60 -9.61 7.05
CA PRO A 350 6.72 -9.98 5.95
C PRO A 350 5.73 -8.88 5.57
N LEU A 351 5.35 -8.03 6.53
CA LEU A 351 4.43 -6.91 6.33
C LEU A 351 5.07 -5.76 5.55
N CYS A 352 6.35 -5.50 5.80
CA CYS A 352 7.09 -4.41 5.17
C CYS A 352 7.90 -4.85 3.94
N GLY A 353 8.19 -6.15 3.82
CA GLY A 353 9.14 -6.67 2.84
C GLY A 353 10.58 -6.25 3.09
N SER A 354 10.91 -5.82 4.31
CA SER A 354 12.26 -5.37 4.69
C SER A 354 13.11 -6.54 5.19
N ALA A 355 14.34 -6.64 4.67
CA ALA A 355 15.35 -7.63 5.04
C ALA A 355 16.59 -6.91 5.55
N ILE A 356 17.06 -7.22 6.76
CA ILE A 356 18.30 -6.69 7.32
C ILE A 356 19.01 -7.79 8.13
N VAL A 357 20.34 -7.79 8.09
CA VAL A 357 21.17 -8.68 8.89
C VAL A 357 21.97 -7.84 9.88
N TYR A 358 22.04 -8.28 11.13
CA TYR A 358 22.80 -7.61 12.19
C TYR A 358 23.80 -8.57 12.80
N GLU A 359 24.93 -8.06 13.27
CA GLU A 359 25.75 -8.79 14.24
C GLU A 359 25.03 -8.87 15.58
N ARG A 360 25.16 -10.02 16.24
CA ARG A 360 24.53 -10.29 17.55
C ARG A 360 25.49 -10.14 18.73
N ASN A 361 26.75 -9.79 18.47
CA ASN A 361 27.71 -9.49 19.52
C ASN A 361 27.47 -8.07 20.05
N LEU A 362 26.97 -7.97 21.28
CA LEU A 362 26.78 -6.71 21.95
C LEU A 362 27.56 -6.70 23.27
N SER A 363 28.51 -5.77 23.38
CA SER A 363 29.34 -5.60 24.58
C SER A 363 30.06 -6.88 25.07
N GLY A 364 30.40 -7.79 24.15
CA GLY A 364 31.09 -9.05 24.44
C GLY A 364 30.16 -10.25 24.72
N ASP A 365 28.84 -10.04 24.72
CA ASP A 365 27.85 -11.10 24.82
C ASP A 365 27.19 -11.38 23.47
N THR A 366 26.98 -12.65 23.15
CA THR A 366 26.16 -13.06 22.00
C THR A 366 24.68 -13.03 22.39
N ILE A 367 23.95 -12.08 21.83
CA ILE A 367 22.52 -11.92 22.08
C ILE A 367 21.72 -12.80 21.12
N GLN A 368 20.62 -13.38 21.59
CA GLN A 368 19.65 -14.06 20.74
C GLN A 368 18.40 -13.20 20.62
N PHE A 369 17.87 -13.08 19.41
CA PHE A 369 16.68 -12.28 19.13
C PHE A 369 15.45 -13.17 18.92
N GLY A 370 14.34 -12.76 19.51
CA GLY A 370 13.02 -13.37 19.35
C GLY A 370 12.02 -12.43 18.67
N VAL A 371 10.88 -12.98 18.24
CA VAL A 371 9.79 -12.19 17.65
C VAL A 371 8.86 -11.75 18.77
N SER A 372 8.76 -10.44 19.00
CA SER A 372 7.95 -9.93 20.11
C SER A 372 6.44 -10.04 19.88
N GLY A 373 6.01 -10.16 18.61
CA GLY A 373 4.60 -10.02 18.21
C GLY A 373 4.11 -8.57 18.18
N LEU A 374 5.00 -7.60 18.41
CA LEU A 374 4.73 -6.18 18.41
C LEU A 374 5.26 -5.52 17.14
N LEU A 375 4.59 -4.44 16.74
CA LEU A 375 4.91 -3.65 15.57
C LEU A 375 5.04 -2.18 15.96
N TYR A 376 5.98 -1.49 15.34
CA TYR A 376 6.09 -0.04 15.37
C TYR A 376 6.10 0.48 13.93
N GLU A 377 5.15 1.37 13.61
CA GLU A 377 4.94 1.87 12.24
C GLU A 377 4.88 0.74 11.19
N SER A 378 4.18 -0.34 11.54
CA SER A 378 4.01 -1.57 10.74
C SER A 378 5.27 -2.42 10.53
N ASN A 379 6.41 -2.03 11.12
CA ASN A 379 7.64 -2.83 11.13
C ASN A 379 7.76 -3.67 12.40
N LEU A 380 8.38 -4.84 12.25
CA LEU A 380 8.64 -5.80 13.33
C LEU A 380 9.46 -5.15 14.46
N LEU A 381 9.00 -5.29 15.71
CA LEU A 381 9.85 -5.16 16.88
C LEU A 381 10.38 -6.53 17.28
N MET A 382 11.70 -6.66 17.32
CA MET A 382 12.37 -7.84 17.86
C MET A 382 12.49 -7.66 19.37
N TYR A 383 12.73 -8.73 20.12
CA TYR A 383 13.17 -8.63 21.51
C TYR A 383 14.46 -9.42 21.71
N ASP A 384 15.30 -9.01 22.65
CA ASP A 384 16.45 -9.82 23.04
C ASP A 384 16.13 -10.74 24.23
N THR A 385 16.60 -11.98 24.20
CA THR A 385 16.27 -12.96 25.26
C THR A 385 16.95 -12.70 26.60
N LYS A 386 17.90 -11.75 26.68
CA LYS A 386 18.70 -11.50 27.88
C LYS A 386 18.09 -10.43 28.79
N THR A 387 17.62 -9.35 28.20
CA THR A 387 17.04 -8.18 28.89
C THR A 387 15.60 -7.92 28.50
N GLU A 388 15.10 -8.64 27.49
CA GLU A 388 13.78 -8.46 26.90
C GLU A 388 13.57 -7.03 26.40
N SER A 389 14.64 -6.30 26.05
CA SER A 389 14.52 -5.00 25.41
C SER A 389 13.96 -5.18 24.00
N LEU A 390 13.14 -4.23 23.55
CA LEU A 390 12.57 -4.20 22.22
C LEU A 390 13.51 -3.48 21.25
N TRP A 391 13.65 -4.03 20.05
CA TRP A 391 14.55 -3.55 19.01
C TRP A 391 13.79 -3.30 17.72
N SER A 392 14.00 -2.12 17.12
CA SER A 392 13.49 -1.80 15.80
C SER A 392 14.23 -2.61 14.74
N GLN A 393 13.51 -3.45 13.99
CA GLN A 393 14.13 -4.28 12.94
C GLN A 393 14.77 -3.42 11.85
N ILE A 394 14.15 -2.30 11.47
CA ILE A 394 14.66 -1.42 10.42
C ILE A 394 15.84 -0.55 10.87
N GLU A 395 15.81 -0.05 12.10
CA GLU A 395 16.88 0.83 12.61
C GLU A 395 18.07 0.00 13.09
N GLY A 396 17.81 -1.16 13.69
CA GLY A 396 18.79 -1.92 14.45
C GLY A 396 19.01 -1.34 15.83
N ARG A 397 18.13 -0.46 16.30
CA ARG A 397 18.24 0.26 17.56
C ARG A 397 17.27 -0.30 18.60
N SER A 398 17.71 -0.42 19.84
CA SER A 398 16.83 -0.73 20.97
C SER A 398 15.98 0.49 21.29
N VAL A 399 14.67 0.30 21.26
CA VAL A 399 13.69 1.39 21.37
C VAL A 399 13.02 1.47 22.74
N VAL A 400 12.95 0.34 23.46
CA VAL A 400 12.34 0.25 24.79
C VAL A 400 13.05 -0.84 25.58
N GLY A 401 13.47 -0.56 26.81
CA GLY A 401 14.06 -1.56 27.70
C GLY A 401 15.40 -1.11 28.27
N ASP A 402 16.10 -2.04 28.92
CA ASP A 402 17.37 -1.72 29.58
C ASP A 402 18.51 -1.37 28.62
N LEU A 403 18.38 -1.78 27.35
CA LEU A 403 19.33 -1.49 26.28
C LEU A 403 18.91 -0.31 25.38
N ALA A 404 17.90 0.49 25.76
CA ALA A 404 17.40 1.60 24.95
C ALA A 404 18.52 2.53 24.42
N ASP A 405 18.36 2.99 23.17
CA ASP A 405 19.34 3.76 22.37
C ASP A 405 20.62 3.02 21.99
N THR A 406 20.76 1.75 22.35
CA THR A 406 21.85 0.91 21.82
C THR A 406 21.57 0.53 20.37
N GLU A 407 22.60 0.59 19.52
CA GLU A 407 22.51 0.23 18.09
C GLU A 407 23.27 -1.07 17.78
N LEU A 408 22.70 -1.88 16.90
CA LEU A 408 23.30 -3.08 16.34
C LEU A 408 24.15 -2.73 15.13
N VAL A 409 25.27 -3.45 14.97
CA VAL A 409 26.10 -3.34 13.78
C VAL A 409 25.43 -4.09 12.63
N ARG A 410 25.20 -3.40 11.51
CA ARG A 410 24.64 -4.01 10.30
C ARG A 410 25.67 -4.91 9.63
N PHE A 411 25.25 -6.13 9.31
CA PHE A 411 26.07 -7.08 8.57
C PHE A 411 25.73 -7.00 7.05
N PRO A 412 26.73 -7.01 6.16
CA PRO A 412 26.49 -6.93 4.71
C PRO A 412 25.62 -8.09 4.20
N MET A 413 24.63 -7.75 3.39
CA MET A 413 23.71 -8.72 2.79
C MET A 413 23.30 -8.28 1.37
N GLN A 414 22.73 -9.21 0.60
CA GLN A 414 22.14 -8.95 -0.71
C GLN A 414 20.78 -9.64 -0.79
N VAL A 415 19.80 -9.00 -1.44
CA VAL A 415 18.53 -9.64 -1.79
C VAL A 415 18.56 -9.95 -3.28
N MET A 416 18.34 -11.20 -3.65
CA MET A 416 18.33 -11.66 -5.04
C MET A 416 17.48 -12.92 -5.19
N SER A 417 17.17 -13.31 -6.44
CA SER A 417 16.48 -14.57 -6.68
C SER A 417 17.38 -15.78 -6.42
N PHE A 418 16.78 -16.94 -6.17
CA PHE A 418 17.52 -18.18 -5.99
C PHE A 418 18.32 -18.54 -7.26
N GLU A 419 17.79 -18.27 -8.45
CA GLU A 419 18.51 -18.44 -9.72
C GLU A 419 19.77 -17.57 -9.80
N GLU A 420 19.65 -16.28 -9.49
CA GLU A 420 20.78 -15.34 -9.48
C GLU A 420 21.84 -15.75 -8.45
N ALA A 421 21.40 -16.17 -7.26
CA ALA A 421 22.27 -16.63 -6.20
C ALA A 421 23.05 -17.89 -6.59
N LYS A 422 22.40 -18.89 -7.21
CA LYS A 422 23.06 -20.10 -7.73
C LYS A 422 24.14 -19.78 -8.76
N GLN A 423 23.87 -18.84 -9.65
CA GLN A 423 24.81 -18.44 -10.69
C GLN A 423 26.03 -17.70 -10.11
N LYS A 424 25.79 -16.86 -9.09
CA LYS A 424 26.83 -16.01 -8.50
C LYS A 424 27.67 -16.73 -7.44
N TYR A 425 27.06 -17.62 -6.66
CA TYR A 425 27.65 -18.33 -5.53
C TYR A 425 27.38 -19.83 -5.66
N PRO A 426 28.14 -20.57 -6.48
CA PRO A 426 27.90 -21.99 -6.74
C PRO A 426 28.17 -22.88 -5.51
N ASP A 427 29.00 -22.41 -4.57
CA ASP A 427 29.36 -23.13 -3.35
C ASP A 427 28.51 -22.69 -2.14
N MET A 428 27.44 -21.92 -2.35
CA MET A 428 26.58 -21.46 -1.26
C MET A 428 25.78 -22.59 -0.63
N GLU A 429 25.50 -22.46 0.66
CA GLU A 429 24.56 -23.31 1.37
C GLU A 429 23.21 -22.62 1.52
N VAL A 430 22.13 -23.41 1.52
CA VAL A 430 20.75 -22.92 1.54
C VAL A 430 20.07 -23.38 2.82
N LEU A 431 19.35 -22.47 3.48
CA LEU A 431 18.58 -22.81 4.67
C LEU A 431 17.49 -23.85 4.33
N SER A 432 17.47 -24.93 5.12
CA SER A 432 16.55 -26.06 5.01
C SER A 432 15.17 -25.75 5.60
N GLU A 433 14.11 -26.36 5.05
CA GLU A 433 12.76 -26.34 5.66
C GLU A 433 12.67 -27.19 6.94
N GLN A 434 13.74 -27.93 7.30
CA GLN A 434 13.84 -28.67 8.57
C GLN A 434 14.10 -27.71 9.74
N THR A 435 13.14 -26.85 10.06
CA THR A 435 13.27 -25.81 11.09
C THR A 435 12.91 -26.29 12.49
N GLY A 436 12.34 -27.50 12.61
CA GLY A 436 11.85 -28.06 13.88
C GLY A 436 10.43 -27.61 14.26
N TYR A 437 9.77 -26.86 13.37
CA TYR A 437 8.40 -26.37 13.53
C TYR A 437 7.53 -26.85 12.36
N THR A 438 6.24 -27.09 12.60
CA THR A 438 5.28 -27.66 11.62
C THR A 438 4.01 -26.84 11.49
#